data_AF-A0A8C1UD57-F1
#
_entry.id   AF-A0A8C1UD57-F1
#
_cell.length_a   1.000
_cell.length_b   1.000
_cell.length_c   1.000
_cell.angle_alpha   90.00
_cell.angle_beta   90.00
_cell.angle_gamma   90.00
#
_symmetry.space_group_name_H-M   'P 1'
#
loop_
_entity.id
_entity.type
_entity.pdbx_description
1 polymer ?
#
loop_
_entity_poly.entity_id
_entity_poly.type
_entity_poly.pdbx_seq_one_letter_code
_entity_poly.pdbx_strand_id
1 'polypeptide(L)' 'MIQILYETPLASVITGTCQSSSFPLQRGTRQGCPLSPLLFALSLEPL' A
#
# COMPACT_ATOMS: atom_id res chain seq x y z
N MET A 1 -7.67 13.04 -4.36
CA MET A 1 -7.07 12.93 -3.01
C MET A 1 -6.47 11.56 -2.75
N ILE A 2 -7.19 10.46 -2.99
CA ILE A 2 -6.65 9.09 -2.85
C ILE A 2 -5.55 8.78 -3.87
N GLN A 3 -5.70 9.20 -5.14
CA GLN A 3 -4.68 8.94 -6.17
C GLN A 3 -3.29 9.44 -5.80
N ILE A 4 -3.17 10.63 -5.18
CA ILE A 4 -1.89 11.20 -4.71
C ILE A 4 -1.22 10.28 -3.67
N LEU A 5 -2.00 9.61 -2.82
CA LEU A 5 -1.48 8.65 -1.85
C LEU A 5 -1.00 7.35 -2.52
N TYR A 6 -1.50 7.00 -3.69
CA TYR A 6 -1.15 5.76 -4.39
C TYR A 6 -0.33 5.98 -5.66
N GLU A 7 0.11 7.21 -5.93
CA GLU A 7 0.82 7.59 -7.15
C GLU A 7 2.24 6.99 -7.21
N THR A 8 2.96 7.03 -6.08
CA THR A 8 4.33 6.51 -5.97
C THR A 8 4.51 5.72 -4.66
N PRO A 9 3.91 4.53 -4.52
CA PRO A 9 4.03 3.76 -3.29
C PRO A 9 5.47 3.25 -3.13
N LEU A 10 6.06 3.47 -1.96
CA LEU A 10 7.36 2.93 -1.58
C LEU A 10 7.16 1.86 -0.50
N ALA A 11 7.94 0.78 -0.57
CA ALA A 11 7.99 -0.26 0.46
C ALA A 11 9.40 -0.43 1.01
N SER A 12 9.49 -0.92 2.23
CA SER A 12 10.71 -1.45 2.84
C SER A 12 10.40 -2.75 3.54
N VAL A 13 11.34 -3.68 3.56
CA VAL A 13 11.22 -4.96 4.25
C VAL A 13 11.93 -4.86 5.60
N ILE A 14 11.28 -5.35 6.65
CA ILE A 14 11.87 -5.47 7.99
C ILE A 14 12.16 -6.95 8.25
N THR A 15 13.42 -7.29 8.52
CA THR A 15 13.86 -8.62 8.95
C THR A 15 14.46 -8.52 10.35
N GLY A 16 13.61 -8.76 11.36
CA GLY A 16 13.98 -8.55 12.76
C GLY A 16 14.14 -7.06 13.08
N THR A 17 15.38 -6.63 13.36
CA THR A 17 15.73 -5.22 13.59
C THR A 17 16.32 -4.53 12.35
N CYS A 18 16.54 -5.26 11.26
CA CYS A 18 17.11 -4.71 10.03
C CYS A 18 15.99 -4.24 9.10
N GLN A 19 16.07 -2.98 8.63
CA GLN A 19 15.17 -2.43 7.64
C GLN A 19 15.91 -2.25 6.30
N SER A 20 15.33 -2.72 5.20
CA SER A 20 15.87 -2.50 3.86
C SER A 20 15.73 -1.03 3.43
N SER A 21 16.50 -0.61 2.43
CA SER A 21 16.20 0.63 1.72
C SER A 21 14.78 0.57 1.11
N SER A 22 14.16 1.75 0.98
CA SER A 22 12.87 1.86 0.33
C SER A 22 12.99 1.64 -1.17
N PHE A 23 12.04 0.91 -1.75
CA PHE A 23 11.95 0.64 -3.18
C PHE A 23 10.54 0.90 -3.70
N PRO A 24 10.38 1.27 -4.99
CA PRO A 24 9.07 1.52 -5.58
C PRO A 24 8.26 0.23 -5.70
N LEU A 25 6.99 0.28 -5.29
CA LEU A 25 6.02 -0.79 -5.49
C LEU A 25 5.29 -0.58 -6.82
N GLN A 26 5.39 -1.56 -7.73
CA GLN A 26 4.66 -1.52 -9.00
C GLN A 26 3.24 -2.07 -8.89
N ARG A 27 3.00 -3.02 -7.97
CA ARG A 27 1.68 -3.61 -7.68
C ARG A 27 1.60 -3.98 -6.21
N GLY A 28 0.48 -3.64 -5.57
CA GLY A 28 0.21 -3.95 -4.16
C GLY A 28 -0.50 -2.83 -3.43
N THR A 29 -1.07 -3.14 -2.26
CA THR A 29 -1.68 -2.16 -1.37
C THR A 29 -0.76 -1.88 -0.20
N ARG A 30 -0.90 -0.72 0.44
CA ARG A 30 -0.20 -0.43 1.70
C ARG A 30 -0.70 -1.38 2.79
N GLN A 31 0.18 -2.24 3.29
CA GLN A 31 -0.12 -3.13 4.41
C GLN A 31 -0.27 -2.31 5.70
N GLY A 32 -1.27 -2.64 6.52
CA GLY A 32 -1.56 -1.93 7.78
C GLY A 32 -2.14 -0.53 7.62
N CYS A 33 -2.41 -0.07 6.39
CA CYS A 33 -3.11 1.20 6.18
C CYS A 33 -4.59 1.05 6.55
N PRO A 34 -5.15 1.86 7.47
CA PRO A 34 -6.56 1.75 7.85
C PRO A 34 -7.53 2.01 6.68
N LEU A 35 -7.05 2.64 5.60
CA LEU A 35 -7.83 2.91 4.39
C LEU A 35 -7.80 1.78 3.36
N SER A 36 -6.86 0.83 3.45
CA SER A 36 -6.77 -0.25 2.45
C SER A 36 -7.95 -1.23 2.48
N PRO A 37 -8.54 -1.58 3.63
CA PRO A 37 -9.75 -2.42 3.66
C PRO A 37 -10.96 -1.75 3.01
N LEU A 38 -11.12 -0.43 3.22
CA LEU A 38 -12.22 0.33 2.62
C LEU A 38 -12.08 0.41 1.10
N LEU A 39 -10.88 0.70 0.60
CA LEU A 39 -10.63 0.72 -0.86
C LEU A 39 -10.81 -0.66 -1.49
N PHE A 40 -10.44 -1.73 -0.79
CA PHE A 40 -10.69 -3.10 -1.24
C PHE A 40 -12.19 -3.39 -1.34
N ALA A 41 -12.96 -3.05 -0.30
CA ALA A 41 -14.41 -3.22 -0.29
C ALA A 41 -15.09 -2.45 -1.45
N LEU A 42 -14.72 -1.18 -1.66
CA LEU A 42 -15.22 -0.37 -2.78
C LEU A 42 -14.81 -0.92 -4.15
N SER A 43 -13.64 -1.55 -4.26
CA SER A 43 -13.19 -2.15 -5.53
C SER A 43 -13.86 -3.49 -5.84
N LEU A 44 -14.37 -4.18 -4.81
CA LEU A 44 -15.05 -5.47 -4.94
C LEU A 44 -16.56 -5.33 -5.10
N GLU A 45 -17.16 -4.24 -4.64
CA GLU A 45 -18.57 -3.98 -4.83
C GLU A 45 -18.85 -3.87 -6.34
N PRO A 46 -19.55 -4.84 -6.96
CA PRO A 46 -20.03 -4.64 -8.30
C PRO A 46 -21.15 -3.60 -8.19
N LEU A 47 -21.10 -2.57 -9.05
CA LEU A 47 -22.20 -1.63 -9.23
C LEU A 47 -23.55 -2.35 -9.37
#